data_AF-A0A6G0FLW0-F1
#
_entry.id   AF-A0A6G0FLW0-F1
#
_cell.length_a   1.000
_cell.length_b   1.000
_cell.length_c   1.000
_cell.angle_alpha   90.00
_cell.angle_beta   90.00
_cell.angle_gamma   90.00
#
_symmetry.space_group_name_H-M   'P 1'
#
loop_
_entity.id
_entity.type
_entity.pdbx_description
1 polymer ?
#
loop_
_entity_poly.entity_id
_entity_poly.type
_entity_poly.pdbx_seq_one_letter_code
_entity_poly.pdbx_strand_id
1 'polypeptide(L)' 'MSERKPYPSDLSDERWTLIEPVIMAWKQNRLGRSATGDAGSCDLRDIVNAIFHWNRTGCQWRYLP' A
#
# COMPACT_ATOMS: atom_id res chain seq x y z
N MET A 1 -1.95 -0.79 16.99
CA MET A 1 -1.14 -0.36 15.84
C MET A 1 -0.90 1.13 16.00
N SER A 2 0.35 1.58 16.05
CA SER A 2 0.65 3.02 16.14
C SER A 2 0.09 3.71 14.89
N GLU A 3 -0.56 4.85 15.07
CA GLU A 3 -1.09 5.63 13.96
C GLU A 3 0.07 6.09 13.07
N ARG A 4 0.08 5.60 11.82
CA ARG A 4 1.12 5.92 10.86
C ARG A 4 1.02 7.40 10.49
N LYS A 5 2.13 8.11 10.57
CA LYS A 5 2.22 9.44 9.96
C LYS A 5 2.26 9.32 8.42
N PRO A 6 1.38 10.01 7.68
CA PRO A 6 1.28 9.88 6.23
C PRO A 6 2.46 10.51 5.50
N TYR A 7 2.80 10.02 4.30
CA TYR A 7 3.70 10.75 3.41
C TYR A 7 2.93 11.92 2.75
N PRO A 8 3.59 13.05 2.43
CA PRO A 8 2.96 14.12 1.65
C PRO A 8 2.46 13.66 0.26
N SER A 9 2.95 12.52 -0.21
CA SER A 9 2.59 11.90 -1.48
C SER A 9 1.52 10.79 -1.37
N ASP A 10 0.93 10.57 -0.20
CA ASP A 10 -0.08 9.53 -0.01
C ASP A 10 -1.32 9.77 -0.90
N LEU A 11 -1.96 8.66 -1.29
CA LEU A 11 -3.16 8.71 -2.12
C LEU A 11 -4.36 9.21 -1.32
N SER A 12 -5.15 10.09 -1.93
CA SER A 12 -6.50 10.41 -1.45
C SER A 12 -7.40 9.18 -1.52
N ASP A 13 -8.46 9.17 -0.73
CA ASP A 13 -9.45 8.07 -0.71
C ASP A 13 -10.04 7.84 -2.10
N GLU A 14 -10.38 8.91 -2.82
CA GLU A 14 -10.91 8.82 -4.19
C GLU A 14 -9.95 8.11 -5.15
N ARG A 15 -8.64 8.39 -5.07
CA ARG A 15 -7.62 7.72 -5.89
C ARG A 15 -7.41 6.29 -5.44
N TRP A 16 -7.48 6.03 -4.14
CA TRP A 16 -7.39 4.69 -3.59
C TRP A 16 -8.53 3.80 -4.11
N THR A 17 -9.77 4.29 -4.14
CA THR A 17 -10.95 3.55 -4.64
C THR A 17 -10.78 3.04 -6.07
N LEU A 18 -10.00 3.73 -6.90
CA LEU A 18 -9.71 3.29 -8.28
C LEU A 18 -8.69 2.15 -8.34
N ILE A 19 -7.76 2.08 -7.38
CA ILE A 19 -6.63 1.14 -7.36
C ILE A 19 -6.95 -0.10 -6.51
N GLU A 20 -7.66 0.09 -5.40
CA GLU A 20 -7.99 -0.93 -4.41
C GLU A 20 -8.54 -2.22 -5.01
N PRO A 21 -9.50 -2.20 -5.96
CA PRO A 21 -10.08 -3.44 -6.48
C PRO A 21 -9.04 -4.35 -7.14
N VAL A 22 -8.06 -3.76 -7.84
CA VAL A 22 -7.00 -4.50 -8.52
C VAL A 22 -6.05 -5.14 -7.49
N ILE A 23 -5.67 -4.39 -6.46
CA ILE A 23 -4.78 -4.87 -5.41
C ILE A 23 -5.46 -5.96 -4.57
N MET A 24 -6.75 -5.82 -4.27
CA MET A 24 -7.52 -6.82 -3.55
C MET A 24 -7.72 -8.09 -4.38
N ALA A 25 -8.02 -7.98 -5.67
CA ALA A 25 -8.09 -9.12 -6.58
C ALA A 25 -6.77 -9.90 -6.60
N TRP A 26 -5.64 -9.18 -6.68
CA TRP A 26 -4.31 -9.80 -6.56
C TRP A 26 -4.11 -10.50 -5.21
N LYS A 27 -4.48 -9.87 -4.08
CA LYS A 27 -4.34 -10.45 -2.73
C LYS A 27 -5.12 -11.75 -2.59
N GLN A 28 -6.37 -11.80 -3.06
CA GLN A 28 -7.19 -13.01 -3.03
C GLN A 28 -6.58 -14.14 -3.86
N ASN A 29 -6.13 -13.80 -5.07
CA ASN A 29 -5.48 -14.76 -5.95
C ASN A 29 -4.15 -15.29 -5.38
N ARG A 30 -3.39 -14.44 -4.67
CA ARG A 30 -2.18 -14.85 -3.92
C ARG A 30 -2.54 -15.78 -2.76
N LEU A 31 -3.59 -15.47 -2.01
CA LEU A 31 -4.06 -16.26 -0.87
C LEU A 31 -4.46 -17.68 -1.30
N GLY A 32 -5.20 -17.81 -2.40
CA GLY A 32 -5.59 -19.10 -2.96
C GLY A 32 -4.41 -19.97 -3.41
N ARG A 33 -3.23 -19.39 -3.64
CA ARG A 33 -1.98 -20.11 -3.94
C ARG A 33 -1.08 -20.31 -2.72
N SER A 34 -1.40 -19.70 -1.58
CA SER A 34 -0.55 -19.76 -0.39
C SER A 34 -0.62 -21.15 0.23
N ALA A 35 0.53 -21.81 0.40
CA ALA A 35 0.60 -23.12 1.03
C ALA A 35 0.15 -23.09 2.51
N THR A 36 0.30 -21.95 3.18
CA THR A 36 -0.08 -21.77 4.59
C THR A 36 -1.49 -21.18 4.77
N GLY A 37 -2.11 -20.66 3.69
CA GLY A 37 -3.35 -19.90 3.78
C GLY A 37 -3.20 -18.54 4.49
N ASP A 38 -1.98 -18.06 4.73
CA ASP A 38 -1.75 -16.76 5.35
C ASP A 38 -1.87 -15.62 4.32
N ALA A 39 -2.74 -14.66 4.61
CA ALA A 39 -2.95 -13.46 3.81
C ALA A 39 -1.92 -12.35 4.09
N GLY A 40 -1.12 -12.49 5.15
CA GLY A 40 -0.24 -11.45 5.67
C GLY A 40 -1.01 -10.33 6.37
N SER A 41 -0.32 -9.64 7.28
CA SER A 41 -0.89 -8.60 8.15
C SER A 41 -0.67 -7.16 7.64
N CYS A 42 0.05 -6.98 6.53
CA CYS A 42 0.37 -5.65 6.03
C CYS A 42 -0.87 -4.94 5.47
N ASP A 43 -0.99 -3.64 5.77
CA ASP A 43 -1.92 -2.75 5.08
C ASP A 43 -1.41 -2.50 3.65
N LEU A 44 -2.22 -2.87 2.67
CA LEU A 44 -1.88 -2.75 1.26
C LEU A 44 -1.86 -1.30 0.79
N ARG A 45 -2.71 -0.43 1.38
CA ARG A 45 -2.72 0.99 1.06
C ARG A 45 -1.40 1.63 1.46
N ASP A 46 -0.88 1.25 2.61
CA ASP A 46 0.40 1.74 3.11
C ASP A 46 1.58 1.34 2.21
N ILE A 47 1.56 0.12 1.66
CA ILE A 47 2.55 -0.35 0.70
C ILE A 47 2.47 0.46 -0.60
N VAL A 48 1.26 0.66 -1.12
CA VAL A 48 1.05 1.44 -2.34
C VAL A 48 1.51 2.89 -2.14
N ASN A 49 1.13 3.51 -1.03
CA ASN A 49 1.60 4.84 -0.64
C ASN A 49 3.12 4.94 -0.60
N ALA A 50 3.81 3.93 -0.05
CA ALA A 50 5.28 3.88 -0.04
C ALA A 50 5.88 3.77 -1.46
N ILE A 51 5.29 2.97 -2.35
CA ILE A 51 5.71 2.87 -3.76
C ILE A 51 5.53 4.23 -4.47
N PHE A 52 4.41 4.91 -4.25
CA PHE A 52 4.16 6.23 -4.84
C PHE A 52 5.09 7.31 -4.29
N HIS A 53 5.41 7.26 -2.99
CA HIS A 53 6.44 8.11 -2.41
C HIS A 53 7.78 7.95 -3.14
N TRP A 54 8.23 6.70 -3.33
CA TRP A 54 9.47 6.43 -4.05
C TRP A 54 9.38 6.96 -5.49
N ASN A 55 8.33 6.59 -6.23
CA ASN A 55 8.17 6.96 -7.64
C ASN A 55 8.17 8.48 -7.85
N ARG A 56 7.49 9.24 -6.97
CA ARG A 56 7.38 10.70 -7.12
C ARG A 56 8.61 11.48 -6.67
N THR A 57 9.36 10.98 -5.69
CA THR A 57 10.41 11.78 -5.03
C THR A 57 11.81 11.24 -5.24
N GLY A 58 11.95 9.97 -5.63
CA GLY A 58 13.24 9.28 -5.65
C GLY A 58 13.77 8.96 -4.25
N CYS A 59 12.89 8.70 -3.27
CA CYS A 59 13.24 8.45 -1.86
C CYS A 59 13.89 9.65 -1.15
N GLN A 60 13.33 10.85 -1.33
CA GLN A 60 13.83 12.03 -0.62
C GLN A 60 13.51 11.96 0.88
N TRP A 61 14.56 12.10 1.70
CA TRP A 61 14.49 12.11 3.17
C TRP A 61 13.49 13.10 3.75
N ARG A 62 13.27 14.25 3.07
CA ARG A 62 12.33 15.29 3.53
C ARG A 62 10.86 14.86 3.49
N TYR A 63 10.55 13.79 2.78
CA TYR A 63 9.19 13.24 2.67
C TYR A 63 8.93 12.10 3.64
N LEU A 64 9.95 11.64 4.40
CA LEU A 64 9.75 10.65 5.46
C LEU A 64 9.04 11.30 6.68
N PRO A 65 8.13 10.58 7.36
CA PRO A 65 7.37 11.09 8.50
C PRO A 65 8.12 11.15 9.85
#